data_AF-A0A534MKK0-F1
#
_entry.id   AF-A0A534MKK0-F1
#
_cell.length_a   1.000
_cell.length_b   1.000
_cell.length_c   1.000
_cell.angle_alpha   90.00
_cell.angle_beta   90.00
_cell.angle_gamma   90.00
#
_symmetry.space_group_name_H-M   'P 1'
#
loop_
_entity.id
_entity.type
_entity.pdbx_description
1 polymer ?
#
loop_
_entity_poly.entity_id
_entity_poly.type
_entity_poly.pdbx_seq_one_letter_code
_entity_poly.pdbx_strand_id
1 'polypeptide(L)'
;MKVVPRKKAKALKGDRSLSYQVITPSNVGSRKFIITVVDIRPGGSTRLHEHRTVESMYYILEGRGEVVSGHEKKILGPDTAVYFPAGSTHGIRNVGKARLRYLSCHAPPYEIEELYRSWREHEGLVTTGG
;
A
#
# COMPACT_ATOMS: atom_id res chain seq x y z
N MET A 1 -17.82 0.76 -18.05
CA MET A 1 -17.80 0.58 -16.58
C MET A 1 -17.27 -0.82 -16.27
N LYS A 2 -16.36 -0.98 -15.32
CA LYS A 2 -15.80 -2.29 -14.92
C LYS A 2 -15.89 -2.45 -13.40
N VAL A 3 -16.20 -3.66 -12.94
CA VAL A 3 -16.40 -3.96 -11.51
C VAL A 3 -15.45 -5.07 -11.11
N VAL A 4 -14.70 -4.87 -10.03
CA VAL A 4 -13.75 -5.86 -9.50
C VAL A 4 -14.10 -6.16 -8.04
N PRO A 5 -14.80 -7.27 -7.76
CA PRO A 5 -15.02 -7.71 -6.39
C PRO A 5 -13.67 -8.02 -5.73
N ARG A 6 -13.41 -7.51 -4.53
CA ARG A 6 -12.15 -7.76 -3.80
C ARG A 6 -11.79 -9.24 -3.71
N LYS A 7 -12.79 -10.11 -3.50
CA LYS A 7 -12.59 -11.58 -3.44
C LYS A 7 -12.07 -12.19 -4.73
N LYS A 8 -12.23 -11.50 -5.87
CA LYS A 8 -11.73 -11.91 -7.20
C LYS A 8 -10.48 -11.12 -7.63
N ALA A 9 -10.08 -10.11 -6.85
CA ALA A 9 -8.89 -9.31 -7.16
C ALA A 9 -7.62 -10.11 -6.90
N LYS A 10 -6.61 -9.93 -7.75
CA LYS A 10 -5.27 -10.48 -7.52
C LYS A 10 -4.71 -9.92 -6.22
N ALA A 11 -4.21 -10.79 -5.35
CA ALA A 11 -3.61 -10.41 -4.08
C ALA A 11 -2.08 -10.60 -4.12
N LEU A 12 -1.34 -9.55 -3.76
CA LEU A 12 0.10 -9.61 -3.58
C LEU A 12 0.40 -9.85 -2.10
N LYS A 13 1.22 -10.87 -1.80
CA LYS A 13 1.57 -11.28 -0.45
C LYS A 13 2.85 -10.58 0.00
N GLY A 14 2.78 -9.88 1.13
CA GLY A 14 3.92 -9.25 1.81
C GLY A 14 4.12 -9.81 3.22
N ASP A 15 4.74 -9.01 4.08
CA ASP A 15 4.97 -9.36 5.49
C ASP A 15 3.67 -9.42 6.28
N ARG A 16 3.12 -10.63 6.41
CA ARG A 16 1.81 -10.93 7.02
C ARG A 16 0.69 -10.04 6.46
N SER A 17 0.85 -9.57 5.23
CA SER A 17 -0.03 -8.66 4.53
C SER A 17 -0.49 -9.22 3.20
N LEU A 18 -1.68 -8.81 2.77
CA LEU A 18 -2.25 -9.07 1.45
C LEU A 18 -2.72 -7.75 0.85
N SER A 19 -2.17 -7.36 -0.29
CA SER A 19 -2.62 -6.20 -1.08
C SER A 19 -3.45 -6.66 -2.27
N TYR A 20 -4.74 -6.38 -2.21
CA TYR A 20 -5.71 -6.72 -3.25
C TYR A 20 -5.73 -5.62 -4.32
N GLN A 21 -5.31 -5.96 -5.53
CA GLN A 21 -5.28 -5.07 -6.69
C GLN A 21 -6.70 -4.87 -7.26
N VAL A 22 -7.45 -3.93 -6.70
CA VAL A 22 -8.87 -3.72 -7.04
C VAL A 22 -9.06 -2.82 -8.26
N ILE A 23 -8.19 -1.84 -8.50
CA ILE A 23 -8.16 -1.02 -9.73
C ILE A 23 -6.70 -0.89 -10.18
N THR A 24 -6.40 -1.39 -11.37
CA THR A 24 -5.07 -1.30 -11.99
C THR A 24 -5.19 -1.11 -13.51
N PRO A 25 -4.10 -0.73 -14.20
CA PRO A 25 -4.03 -0.79 -15.65
C PRO A 25 -4.39 -2.18 -16.20
N SER A 26 -3.88 -3.24 -15.55
CA SER A 26 -4.04 -4.62 -16.03
C SER A 26 -5.46 -5.18 -15.88
N ASN A 27 -6.23 -4.77 -14.86
CA ASN A 27 -7.57 -5.33 -14.62
C ASN A 27 -8.71 -4.46 -15.21
N VAL A 28 -8.57 -3.13 -15.19
CA VAL A 28 -9.61 -2.21 -15.67
C VAL A 28 -9.13 -1.20 -16.71
N GLY A 29 -7.83 -1.07 -16.94
CA GLY A 29 -7.28 -0.09 -17.88
C GLY A 29 -7.17 1.32 -17.29
N SER A 30 -7.04 1.45 -15.97
CA SER A 30 -6.82 2.76 -15.34
C SER A 30 -5.49 3.36 -15.81
N ARG A 31 -5.49 4.68 -16.08
CA ARG A 31 -4.30 5.40 -16.58
C ARG A 31 -3.74 6.44 -15.63
N LYS A 32 -4.49 6.76 -14.58
CA LYS A 32 -4.17 7.88 -13.65
C LYS A 32 -3.95 7.43 -12.23
N PHE A 33 -4.48 6.26 -11.85
CA PHE A 33 -4.32 5.75 -10.50
C PHE A 33 -4.39 4.23 -10.44
N ILE A 34 -3.78 3.68 -9.40
CA ILE A 34 -3.98 2.33 -8.90
C ILE A 34 -4.68 2.42 -7.55
N ILE A 35 -5.69 1.58 -7.31
CA ILE A 35 -6.31 1.40 -5.99
C ILE A 35 -6.04 -0.01 -5.51
N THR A 36 -5.55 -0.12 -4.28
CA THR A 36 -5.48 -1.40 -3.57
C THR A 36 -6.25 -1.35 -2.26
N VAL A 37 -6.72 -2.51 -1.82
CA VAL A 37 -7.15 -2.70 -0.43
C VAL A 37 -6.11 -3.58 0.22
N VAL A 38 -5.54 -3.17 1.35
CA VAL A 38 -4.49 -3.91 2.03
C VAL A 38 -4.98 -4.40 3.38
N ASP A 39 -4.81 -5.69 3.63
CA ASP A 39 -5.05 -6.33 4.92
C ASP A 39 -3.70 -6.70 5.56
N ILE A 40 -3.46 -6.28 6.80
CA ILE A 40 -2.23 -6.59 7.56
C ILE A 40 -2.63 -7.28 8.87
N ARG A 41 -2.14 -8.50 9.10
CA ARG A 41 -2.35 -9.22 10.38
C ARG A 41 -1.51 -8.58 11.51
N PRO A 42 -1.85 -8.82 12.80
CA PRO A 42 -1.07 -8.31 13.93
C PRO A 42 0.44 -8.58 13.80
N GLY A 43 1.24 -7.54 14.04
CA GLY A 43 2.71 -7.56 13.90
C GLY A 43 3.23 -7.59 12.45
N GLY A 44 2.35 -7.54 11.44
CA GLY A 44 2.74 -7.43 10.03
C GLY A 44 2.97 -6.01 9.58
N SER A 45 3.46 -5.86 8.35
CA SER A 45 3.78 -4.56 7.77
C SER A 45 3.66 -4.49 6.25
N THR A 46 3.55 -3.25 5.77
CA THR A 46 4.06 -2.85 4.45
C THR A 46 5.40 -2.17 4.72
N ARG A 47 6.46 -2.77 4.16
CA ARG A 47 7.85 -2.32 4.39
C ARG A 47 8.04 -0.87 3.92
N LEU A 48 9.01 -0.19 4.52
CA LEU A 48 9.41 1.13 4.07
C LEU A 48 9.87 1.05 2.60
N HIS A 49 9.34 1.93 1.77
CA HIS A 49 9.65 2.01 0.34
C HIS A 49 9.45 3.43 -0.17
N GLU A 50 9.89 3.67 -1.39
CA GLU A 50 9.79 4.97 -2.06
C GLU A 50 9.17 4.79 -3.45
N HIS A 51 8.34 5.75 -3.83
CA HIS A 51 7.96 5.95 -5.23
C HIS A 51 8.44 7.33 -5.70
N ARG A 52 9.46 7.38 -6.57
CA ARG A 52 10.13 8.63 -6.97
C ARG A 52 9.20 9.66 -7.61
N THR A 53 8.26 9.20 -8.42
CA THR A 53 7.39 10.04 -9.26
C THR A 53 5.91 9.89 -8.94
N VAL A 54 5.55 9.11 -7.91
CA VAL A 54 4.17 8.73 -7.61
C VAL A 54 3.77 9.25 -6.23
N GLU A 55 2.71 10.06 -6.20
CA GLU A 55 2.04 10.44 -4.97
C GLU A 55 1.18 9.28 -4.48
N SER A 56 1.08 9.13 -3.15
CA SER A 56 0.34 8.02 -2.53
C SER A 56 -0.50 8.50 -1.36
N MET A 57 -1.56 7.78 -1.04
CA MET A 57 -2.35 8.01 0.17
C MET A 57 -2.88 6.70 0.73
N TYR A 58 -3.10 6.69 2.04
CA TYR A 58 -3.86 5.64 2.71
C TYR A 58 -5.11 6.21 3.37
N TYR A 59 -6.21 5.48 3.31
CA TYR A 59 -7.41 5.70 4.13
C TYR A 59 -7.65 4.47 5.00
N ILE A 60 -7.56 4.61 6.32
CA ILE A 60 -7.72 3.50 7.24
C ILE A 60 -9.20 3.14 7.38
N LEU A 61 -9.51 1.87 7.13
CA LEU A 61 -10.87 1.34 7.19
C LEU A 61 -11.11 0.60 8.52
N GLU A 62 -10.12 -0.14 9.01
CA GLU A 62 -10.24 -0.96 10.22
C GLU A 62 -8.88 -1.09 10.94
N GLY A 63 -8.87 -1.22 12.26
CA GLY A 63 -7.66 -1.49 13.05
C GLY A 63 -6.79 -0.26 13.33
N ARG A 64 -5.52 -0.48 13.72
CA ARG A 64 -4.57 0.60 14.04
C ARG A 64 -3.23 0.34 13.37
N GLY A 65 -2.73 1.33 12.63
CA GLY A 65 -1.45 1.27 11.93
C GLY A 65 -0.52 2.39 12.38
N GLU A 66 0.72 2.06 12.68
CA GLU A 66 1.79 3.06 12.79
C GLU A 66 2.33 3.32 11.39
N VAL A 67 2.07 4.51 10.87
CA VAL A 67 2.61 5.00 9.60
C VAL A 67 3.94 5.68 9.86
N VAL A 68 4.91 5.40 9.00
CA VAL A 68 6.22 6.05 8.97
C VAL A 68 6.33 6.82 7.67
N SER A 69 6.79 8.07 7.71
CA SER A 69 7.15 8.87 6.53
C SER A 69 8.36 9.73 6.85
N GLY A 70 9.51 9.43 6.24
CA GLY A 70 10.80 10.02 6.65
C GLY A 70 11.08 9.81 8.14
N HIS A 71 11.18 10.92 8.90
CA HIS A 71 11.40 10.89 10.35
C HIS A 71 10.11 10.88 11.18
N GLU A 72 8.95 11.09 10.56
CA GLU A 72 7.68 11.14 11.27
C GLU A 72 7.09 9.74 11.47
N LYS A 73 6.48 9.54 12.64
CA LYS A 73 5.66 8.35 12.95
C LYS A 73 4.33 8.79 13.54
N LYS A 74 3.23 8.24 13.01
CA LYS A 74 1.88 8.53 13.51
C LYS A 74 1.06 7.24 13.59
N ILE A 75 0.34 7.04 14.69
CA ILE A 75 -0.63 5.96 14.81
C ILE A 75 -1.96 6.46 14.25
N LEU A 76 -2.46 5.77 13.23
CA LEU A 76 -3.74 6.06 12.58
C LEU A 76 -4.73 4.94 12.88
N GLY A 77 -5.99 5.32 13.12
CA GLY A 77 -7.14 4.43 13.24
C GLY A 77 -8.14 4.67 12.11
N PRO A 78 -9.32 4.04 12.15
CA PRO A 78 -10.35 4.19 11.12
C PRO A 78 -10.75 5.65 10.88
N ASP A 79 -11.30 5.90 9.70
CA ASP A 79 -11.78 7.22 9.26
C ASP A 79 -10.69 8.31 9.24
N THR A 80 -9.46 7.88 8.99
CA THR A 80 -8.29 8.76 8.91
C THR A 80 -7.55 8.54 7.60
N ALA A 81 -7.23 9.64 6.91
CA ALA A 81 -6.38 9.64 5.73
C ALA A 81 -4.95 10.10 6.07
N VAL A 82 -3.98 9.60 5.31
CA VAL A 82 -2.62 10.13 5.27
C VAL A 82 -2.16 10.24 3.83
N TYR A 83 -1.43 11.32 3.53
CA TYR A 83 -0.92 11.64 2.21
C TYR A 83 0.62 11.56 2.22
N PHE A 84 1.18 11.06 1.11
CA PHE A 84 2.60 10.91 0.86
C PHE A 84 2.95 11.59 -0.48
N PRO A 85 3.72 12.69 -0.46
CA PRO A 85 4.23 13.30 -1.68
C PRO A 85 5.09 12.35 -2.50
N ALA A 86 5.21 12.60 -3.81
CA ALA A 86 6.15 11.87 -4.66
C ALA A 86 7.58 11.98 -4.11
N GLY A 87 8.31 10.85 -4.16
CA GLY A 87 9.67 10.74 -3.63
C GLY A 87 9.76 10.58 -2.12
N SER A 88 8.64 10.62 -1.38
CA SER A 88 8.67 10.37 0.06
C SER A 88 8.80 8.88 0.38
N THR A 89 9.70 8.55 1.30
CA THR A 89 9.79 7.19 1.88
C THR A 89 8.66 6.99 2.86
N HIS A 90 7.90 5.90 2.71
CA HIS A 90 6.78 5.62 3.60
C HIS A 90 6.51 4.13 3.80
N GLY A 91 5.83 3.80 4.90
CA GLY A 91 5.51 2.44 5.32
C GLY A 91 4.45 2.42 6.40
N ILE A 92 3.88 1.25 6.68
CA ILE A 92 2.85 1.10 7.71
C ILE A 92 2.96 -0.25 8.40
N ARG A 93 2.88 -0.27 9.73
CA ARG A 93 2.93 -1.48 10.55
C ARG A 93 1.65 -1.62 11.37
N ASN A 94 1.09 -2.83 11.43
CA ASN A 94 -0.04 -3.11 12.32
C ASN A 94 0.45 -3.23 13.77
N VAL A 95 0.11 -2.24 14.59
CA VAL A 95 0.43 -2.17 16.03
C VAL A 95 -0.72 -2.65 16.92
N GLY A 96 -1.86 -3.01 16.33
CA GLY A 96 -3.02 -3.53 17.03
C GLY A 96 -2.99 -5.04 17.27
N LYS A 97 -3.96 -5.52 18.04
CA LYS A 97 -4.21 -6.95 18.29
C LYS A 97 -5.14 -7.61 17.24
N ALA A 98 -5.77 -6.80 16.40
CA ALA A 98 -6.67 -7.25 15.32
C ALA A 98 -6.10 -6.87 13.95
N ARG A 99 -6.76 -7.31 12.88
CA ARG A 99 -6.38 -6.97 11.50
C ARG A 99 -6.47 -5.46 11.26
N LEU A 100 -5.46 -4.91 10.58
CA LEU A 100 -5.48 -3.57 10.01
C LEU A 100 -5.94 -3.67 8.55
N ARG A 101 -6.84 -2.78 8.14
CA ARG A 101 -7.29 -2.61 6.76
C ARG A 101 -7.18 -1.17 6.34
N TYR A 102 -6.65 -0.92 5.15
CA TYR A 102 -6.69 0.39 4.53
C TYR A 102 -6.89 0.29 3.03
N LEU A 103 -7.42 1.35 2.44
CA LEU A 103 -7.40 1.59 1.01
C LEU A 103 -6.15 2.40 0.68
N SER A 104 -5.43 2.02 -0.37
CA SER A 104 -4.35 2.84 -0.93
C SER A 104 -4.71 3.35 -2.31
N CYS A 105 -4.28 4.57 -2.61
CA CYS A 105 -4.28 5.13 -3.96
C CYS A 105 -2.88 5.59 -4.30
N HIS A 106 -2.45 5.31 -5.54
CA HIS A 106 -1.16 5.72 -6.08
C HIS A 106 -1.38 6.35 -7.45
N ALA A 107 -0.79 7.51 -7.70
CA ALA A 107 -0.93 8.25 -8.95
C ALA A 107 0.41 8.86 -9.39
N PRO A 108 0.89 8.61 -10.64
CA PRO A 108 0.31 7.72 -11.65
C PRO A 108 0.46 6.22 -11.31
N PRO A 109 -0.10 5.30 -12.12
CA PRO A 109 0.18 3.87 -11.99
C PRO A 109 1.68 3.56 -12.11
N TYR A 110 2.14 2.53 -11.39
CA TYR A 110 3.51 1.99 -11.42
C TYR A 110 3.49 0.46 -11.37
N GLU A 111 4.65 -0.18 -11.58
CA GLU A 111 4.80 -1.63 -11.59
C GLU A 111 4.78 -2.24 -10.17
N ILE A 112 3.57 -2.30 -9.58
CA ILE A 112 3.37 -2.80 -8.21
C ILE A 112 3.83 -4.25 -8.03
N GLU A 113 3.74 -5.10 -9.06
CA GLU A 113 4.17 -6.49 -8.93
C GLU A 113 5.69 -6.62 -8.83
N GLU A 114 6.42 -5.70 -9.46
CA GLU A 114 7.87 -5.63 -9.36
C GLU A 114 8.31 -5.16 -7.97
N LEU A 115 7.64 -4.17 -7.39
CA LEU A 115 7.86 -3.77 -5.99
C LEU A 115 7.81 -4.97 -5.03
N TYR A 116 6.77 -5.80 -5.15
CA TYR A 116 6.62 -7.01 -4.33
C TYR A 116 7.66 -8.08 -4.64
N ARG A 117 8.14 -8.17 -5.89
CA ARG A 117 9.24 -9.05 -6.26
C ARG A 117 10.53 -8.61 -5.57
N SER A 118 10.89 -7.34 -5.66
CA SER A 118 12.09 -6.77 -5.03
C SER A 118 12.08 -6.94 -3.50
N TRP A 119 10.93 -6.82 -2.85
CA TRP A 119 10.83 -7.11 -1.40
C TRP A 119 11.10 -8.56 -1.02
N ARG A 120 10.96 -9.53 -1.93
CA ARG A 120 11.32 -10.93 -1.64
C ARG A 120 12.81 -11.20 -1.82
N GLU A 121 13.46 -10.39 -2.65
CA GLU A 121 14.86 -10.59 -3.05
C GLU A 121 15.83 -9.76 -2.20
N HIS A 122 15.37 -8.63 -1.64
CA HIS A 122 16.23 -7.68 -0.93
C HIS A 122 15.65 -7.18 0.40
N GLU A 123 16.53 -7.00 1.39
CA GLU A 123 16.20 -6.47 2.72
C GLU A 123 16.28 -4.92 2.80
N GLY A 124 16.89 -4.26 1.82
CA GLY A 124 17.04 -2.81 1.76
C GLY A 124 15.76 -2.04 1.38
N LEU A 125 15.89 -0.71 1.34
CA LEU A 125 14.85 0.19 0.84
C LEU A 125 14.61 -0.11 -0.65
N VAL A 126 13.35 -0.40 -1.01
CA VAL A 126 12.95 -0.59 -2.41
C VAL A 126 12.39 0.72 -2.93
N THR A 127 12.83 1.11 -4.12
CA THR A 127 12.41 2.33 -4.81
C THR A 127 11.78 1.97 -6.15
N THR A 128 10.72 2.66 -6.53
CA THR A 128 10.03 2.49 -7.82
C THR A 128 9.73 3.83 -8.50
N GLY A 129 9.32 3.82 -9.77
CA GLY A 129 8.91 5.03 -10.49
C GLY A 129 10.06 5.91 -10.96
N GLY A 130 11.20 5.29 -11.33
CA GLY A 130 12.28 5.95 -12.07
C GLY A 130 12.12 5.79 -13.58
#